data_AF-E0UU03-F1
#
_entry.id   AF-E0UU03-F1
#
_cell.length_a   1.000
_cell.length_b   1.000
_cell.length_c   1.000
_cell.angle_alpha   90.00
_cell.angle_beta   90.00
_cell.angle_gamma   90.00
#
_symmetry.space_group_name_H-M   'P 1'
#
loop_
_entity.id
_entity.type
_entity.pdbx_description
1 polymer ?
#
loop_
_entity_poly.entity_id
_entity_poly.type
_entity_poly.pdbx_seq_one_letter_code
_entity_poly.pdbx_strand_id
1 'polypeptide(L)'
;MYKETNRRSIVKGISWRIVATSTTIIIVYVFFGRLDLAIAAGVVETVLKVGLYWAHERVWMKIRWGKKKIEPFNLWFTGLPLSGKTTIADRVYKELEKLHIPIERLDSKDIRDVVPDIGFSREDRNRHMKRVGHLIKTLQNNSISTVASFVSPYTESRKAIRKMVKNNVVVYVKADIESCKQRDYKGVYEKAMKGELQNFSGVNDVYEEPQYAEIVIDTNTISVDEASQTIVKYIKKNYVK
;
A
#
# COMPACT_ATOMS: atom_id res chain seq x y z
N MET A 1 -2.80 11.75 10.47
CA MET A 1 -1.72 12.40 9.69
C MET A 1 -2.27 13.71 9.16
N TYR A 2 -1.81 14.86 9.66
CA TYR A 2 -2.31 16.16 9.18
C TYR A 2 -1.67 16.49 7.83
N LYS A 3 -2.47 16.72 6.79
CA LYS A 3 -2.00 17.21 5.50
C LYS A 3 -1.91 18.74 5.58
N GLU A 4 -0.72 19.30 5.37
CA GLU A 4 -0.58 20.75 5.18
C GLU A 4 -1.47 21.15 3.98
N THR A 5 -2.40 22.08 4.21
CA THR A 5 -3.22 22.62 3.12
C THR A 5 -2.42 23.67 2.37
N ASN A 6 -2.57 23.73 1.05
CA ASN A 6 -1.88 24.73 0.21
C ASN A 6 -2.07 26.16 0.75
N ARG A 7 -3.26 26.46 1.27
CA ARG A 7 -3.59 27.75 1.89
C ARG A 7 -2.74 28.05 3.12
N ARG A 8 -2.50 27.07 3.99
CA ARG A 8 -1.66 27.24 5.18
C ARG A 8 -0.20 27.48 4.82
N SER A 9 0.34 26.74 3.85
CA SER A 9 1.73 26.91 3.42
C SER A 9 1.95 28.27 2.73
N ILE A 10 0.97 28.74 1.94
CA ILE A 10 1.00 30.10 1.36
C ILE A 10 0.99 31.17 2.44
N VAL A 11 0.09 31.07 3.43
CA VAL A 11 -0.01 32.05 4.52
C VAL A 11 1.28 32.10 5.35
N LYS A 12 1.85 30.93 5.71
CA LYS A 12 3.16 30.85 6.39
C LYS A 12 4.28 31.50 5.58
N GLY A 13 4.28 31.28 4.26
CA GLY A 13 5.26 31.87 3.35
C GLY A 13 5.16 33.40 3.28
N ILE A 14 3.95 33.94 3.20
CA ILE A 14 3.71 35.39 3.17
C ILE A 14 4.05 36.02 4.52
N SER A 15 3.61 35.43 5.65
CA SER A 15 3.86 35.98 6.98
C SER A 15 5.35 36.07 7.30
N TRP A 16 6.12 35.03 6.95
CA TRP A 16 7.57 35.05 7.14
C TRP A 16 8.25 36.09 6.26
N ARG A 17 7.80 36.25 5.01
CA ARG A 17 8.38 37.26 4.11
C ARG A 17 8.13 38.68 4.58
N ILE A 18 6.94 39.00 5.07
CA ILE A 18 6.66 40.34 5.63
C ILE A 18 7.63 40.66 6.76
N VAL A 19 7.86 39.72 7.68
CA VAL A 19 8.82 39.89 8.78
C VAL A 19 10.24 40.08 8.25
N ALA A 20 10.69 39.22 7.33
CA ALA A 20 12.04 39.29 6.77
C ALA A 20 12.30 40.61 6.00
N THR A 21 11.36 41.03 5.15
CA THR A 21 11.45 42.26 4.36
C THR A 21 11.45 43.50 5.27
N SER A 22 10.64 43.49 6.33
CA SER A 22 10.59 44.59 7.31
C SER A 22 11.95 44.77 8.01
N THR A 23 12.62 43.67 8.36
CA THR A 23 13.96 43.72 8.96
C THR A 23 14.99 44.32 8.00
N THR A 24 14.98 43.93 6.72
CA THR A 24 15.88 44.53 5.72
C THR A 24 15.63 46.02 5.56
N ILE A 25 14.36 46.45 5.46
CA ILE A 25 14.01 47.87 5.35
C ILE A 25 14.54 48.65 6.56
N ILE A 26 14.36 48.13 7.78
CA ILE A 26 14.87 48.78 9.00
C ILE A 26 16.40 48.90 8.96
N ILE A 27 17.11 47.84 8.60
CA ILE A 27 18.58 47.84 8.53
C ILE A 27 19.07 48.86 7.50
N VAL A 28 18.54 48.82 6.27
CA VAL A 28 18.96 49.73 5.20
C VAL A 28 18.63 51.18 5.57
N TYR A 29 17.48 51.42 6.21
CA TYR A 29 17.13 52.76 6.69
C TYR A 29 18.09 53.28 7.75
N VAL A 30 18.47 52.46 8.74
CA VAL A 30 19.42 52.85 9.80
C VAL A 30 20.79 53.23 9.25
N PHE A 31 21.28 52.53 8.22
CA PHE A 31 22.61 52.78 7.66
C PHE A 31 22.66 53.94 6.67
N PHE A 32 21.62 54.13 5.86
CA PHE A 32 21.64 55.10 4.76
C PHE A 32 20.74 56.33 4.98
N GLY A 33 19.91 56.33 6.03
CA GLY A 33 18.96 57.42 6.34
C GLY A 33 17.88 57.64 5.28
N ARG A 34 17.76 56.74 4.31
CA ARG A 34 16.98 56.90 3.09
C ARG A 34 15.93 55.80 2.96
N LEU A 35 14.67 56.18 3.23
CA LEU A 35 13.53 55.26 3.23
C LEU A 35 13.21 54.71 1.84
N ASP A 36 13.42 55.52 0.80
CA ASP A 36 13.26 55.13 -0.60
C ASP A 36 14.20 53.98 -0.99
N LEU A 37 15.49 54.10 -0.64
CA LEU A 37 16.47 53.04 -0.86
C LEU A 37 16.16 51.78 -0.05
N ALA A 38 15.71 51.94 1.19
CA ALA A 38 15.35 50.84 2.07
C ALA A 38 14.17 50.01 1.54
N ILE A 39 13.10 50.67 1.10
CA ILE A 39 11.93 50.00 0.52
C ILE A 39 12.31 49.32 -0.80
N ALA A 40 13.04 50.01 -1.69
CA ALA A 40 13.47 49.44 -2.96
C ALA A 40 14.34 48.18 -2.75
N ALA A 41 15.30 48.22 -1.82
CA ALA A 41 16.13 47.07 -1.47
C ALA A 41 15.31 45.90 -0.93
N GLY A 42 14.36 46.17 -0.01
CA GLY A 42 13.48 45.13 0.55
C GLY A 42 12.61 44.46 -0.51
N VAL A 43 12.03 45.22 -1.45
CA VAL A 43 11.21 44.67 -2.55
C VAL A 43 12.06 43.82 -3.49
N VAL A 44 13.21 44.34 -3.93
CA VAL A 44 14.12 43.63 -4.84
C VAL A 44 14.60 42.32 -4.21
N GLU A 45 15.04 42.36 -2.95
CA GLU A 45 15.47 41.18 -2.20
C GLU A 45 14.34 40.13 -2.11
N THR A 46 13.12 40.58 -1.83
CA THR A 46 11.96 39.69 -1.69
C THR A 46 11.70 38.95 -2.99
N VAL A 47 11.60 39.67 -4.12
CA VAL A 47 11.34 39.09 -5.44
C VAL A 47 12.45 38.12 -5.83
N LEU A 48 13.72 38.54 -5.66
CA LEU A 48 14.88 37.72 -5.99
C LEU A 48 14.89 36.42 -5.16
N LYS A 49 14.63 36.49 -3.85
CA LYS A 49 14.54 35.31 -2.98
C LYS A 49 13.35 34.40 -3.33
N VAL A 50 12.23 34.92 -3.84
CA VAL A 50 11.16 34.05 -4.42
C VAL A 50 11.74 33.25 -5.58
N GLY A 51 12.33 33.95 -6.56
CA GLY A 51 12.86 33.33 -7.77
C GLY A 51 13.95 32.30 -7.47
N LEU A 52 14.90 32.65 -6.60
CA LEU A 52 15.98 31.76 -6.19
C LEU A 52 15.47 30.54 -5.41
N TYR A 53 14.52 30.71 -4.49
CA TYR A 53 13.93 29.58 -3.77
C TYR A 53 13.17 28.65 -4.72
N TRP A 54 12.38 29.20 -5.64
CA TRP A 54 11.68 28.42 -6.66
C TRP A 54 12.67 27.65 -7.55
N ALA A 55 13.74 28.30 -8.02
CA ALA A 55 14.77 27.63 -8.81
C ALA A 55 15.50 26.54 -8.01
N HIS A 56 15.84 26.82 -6.74
CA HIS A 56 16.44 25.86 -5.82
C HIS A 56 15.51 24.65 -5.59
N GLU A 57 14.21 24.85 -5.37
CA GLU A 57 13.24 23.77 -5.23
C GLU A 57 13.17 22.91 -6.50
N ARG A 58 13.16 23.53 -7.70
CA ARG A 58 13.17 22.81 -8.98
C ARG A 58 14.43 21.97 -9.16
N VAL A 59 15.59 22.47 -8.74
CA VAL A 59 16.85 21.73 -8.74
C VAL A 59 16.81 20.61 -7.70
N TRP A 60 16.37 20.90 -6.48
CA TRP A 60 16.30 19.92 -5.39
C TRP A 60 15.30 18.79 -5.66
N MET A 61 14.22 19.05 -6.40
CA MET A 61 13.30 18.01 -6.87
C MET A 61 13.98 16.99 -7.79
N LYS A 62 15.02 17.39 -8.53
CA LYS A 62 15.83 16.47 -9.35
C LYS A 62 16.87 15.71 -8.51
N ILE A 63 17.29 16.27 -7.39
CA ILE A 63 18.25 15.65 -6.47
C ILE A 63 17.55 14.56 -5.65
N ARG A 64 18.01 13.31 -5.79
CA ARG A 64 17.48 12.15 -5.06
C ARG A 64 18.23 11.85 -3.74
N TRP A 65 19.22 12.67 -3.41
CA TRP A 65 20.03 12.50 -2.20
C TRP A 65 19.16 12.56 -0.93
N GLY A 66 19.37 11.61 -0.02
CA GLY A 66 18.58 11.47 1.22
C GLY A 66 17.22 10.78 1.08
N LYS A 67 16.72 10.52 -0.15
CA LYS A 67 15.49 9.74 -0.36
C LYS A 67 15.81 8.25 -0.44
N LYS A 68 15.54 7.49 0.63
CA LYS A 68 15.53 6.02 0.57
C LYS A 68 14.29 5.56 -0.18
N LYS A 69 14.48 5.00 -1.38
CA LYS A 69 13.38 4.33 -2.10
C LYS A 69 13.14 2.99 -1.43
N ILE A 70 11.94 2.79 -0.88
CA ILE A 70 11.47 1.48 -0.49
C ILE A 70 11.03 0.78 -1.78
N GLU A 71 11.70 -0.32 -2.12
CA GLU A 71 11.25 -1.13 -3.25
C GLU A 71 9.90 -1.75 -2.87
N PRO A 72 8.86 -1.57 -3.71
CA PRO A 72 7.53 -2.04 -3.36
C PRO A 72 7.50 -3.56 -3.32
N PHE A 73 6.63 -4.10 -2.48
CA PHE A 73 6.41 -5.53 -2.31
C PHE A 73 4.94 -5.89 -2.44
N ASN A 74 4.66 -7.17 -2.66
CA ASN A 74 3.31 -7.71 -2.65
C ASN A 74 3.22 -8.81 -1.61
N LEU A 75 2.43 -8.59 -0.56
CA LEU A 75 2.00 -9.63 0.36
C LEU A 75 0.78 -10.34 -0.23
N TRP A 76 0.97 -11.55 -0.76
CA TRP A 76 -0.08 -12.34 -1.38
C TRP A 76 -0.58 -13.45 -0.44
N PHE A 77 -1.74 -13.24 0.18
CA PHE A 77 -2.39 -14.22 1.03
C PHE A 77 -3.20 -15.22 0.18
N THR A 78 -2.94 -16.51 0.38
CA THR A 78 -3.63 -17.65 -0.24
C THR A 78 -4.08 -18.65 0.82
N GLY A 79 -5.17 -19.38 0.58
CA GLY A 79 -5.77 -20.29 1.57
C GLY A 79 -7.23 -20.61 1.25
N LEU A 80 -7.77 -21.65 1.87
CA LEU A 80 -9.17 -22.05 1.74
C LEU A 80 -10.15 -20.92 2.12
N PRO A 81 -11.37 -20.85 1.57
CA PRO A 81 -12.42 -19.98 2.08
C PRO A 81 -12.54 -20.09 3.61
N LEU A 82 -12.79 -18.98 4.32
CA LEU A 82 -12.85 -18.95 5.80
C LEU A 82 -11.58 -19.41 6.57
N SER A 83 -10.43 -19.58 5.91
CA SER A 83 -9.17 -19.87 6.59
C SER A 83 -8.61 -18.72 7.44
N GLY A 84 -9.23 -17.53 7.42
CA GLY A 84 -8.78 -16.35 8.19
C GLY A 84 -7.94 -15.34 7.40
N LYS A 85 -7.75 -15.52 6.09
CA LYS A 85 -6.97 -14.61 5.21
C LYS A 85 -7.28 -13.13 5.40
N THR A 86 -8.54 -12.73 5.18
CA THR A 86 -8.94 -11.32 5.23
C THR A 86 -8.69 -10.73 6.62
N THR A 87 -9.03 -11.46 7.69
CA THR A 87 -8.81 -11.02 9.07
C THR A 87 -7.33 -10.74 9.37
N ILE A 88 -6.43 -11.66 8.99
CA ILE A 88 -4.99 -11.49 9.20
C ILE A 88 -4.45 -10.39 8.26
N ALA A 89 -4.85 -10.37 6.99
CA ALA A 89 -4.41 -9.38 6.02
C ALA A 89 -4.79 -7.95 6.43
N ASP A 90 -6.00 -7.74 6.94
CA ASP A 90 -6.48 -6.43 7.40
C ASP A 90 -5.69 -5.97 8.64
N ARG A 91 -5.39 -6.88 9.57
CA ARG A 91 -4.57 -6.60 10.75
C ARG A 91 -3.14 -6.24 10.36
N VAL A 92 -2.53 -7.01 9.45
CA VAL A 92 -1.19 -6.73 8.89
C VAL A 92 -1.16 -5.39 8.17
N TYR A 93 -2.17 -5.10 7.34
CA TYR A 93 -2.28 -3.83 6.62
C TYR A 93 -2.31 -2.64 7.59
N LYS A 94 -3.16 -2.69 8.63
CA LYS A 94 -3.23 -1.64 9.66
C LYS A 94 -1.89 -1.42 10.38
N GLU A 95 -1.12 -2.47 10.65
CA GLU A 95 0.20 -2.33 11.28
C GLU A 95 1.26 -1.78 10.33
N LEU A 96 1.21 -2.12 9.04
CA LEU A 96 2.13 -1.59 8.02
C LEU A 96 1.80 -0.14 7.64
N GLU A 97 0.54 0.25 7.65
CA GLU A 97 0.10 1.62 7.37
C GLU A 97 0.71 2.64 8.35
N LYS A 98 0.92 2.23 9.62
CA LYS A 98 1.61 3.04 10.65
C LYS A 98 3.06 3.39 10.28
N LEU A 99 3.66 2.71 9.30
CA LEU A 99 5.01 2.99 8.81
C LEU A 99 5.02 4.15 7.80
N HIS A 100 3.86 4.70 7.43
CA HIS A 100 3.72 5.80 6.49
C HIS A 100 4.36 5.53 5.12
N ILE A 101 4.37 4.26 4.70
CA ILE A 101 4.80 3.82 3.37
C ILE A 101 3.57 3.74 2.45
N PRO A 102 3.69 4.02 1.15
CA PRO A 102 2.60 3.79 0.20
C PRO A 102 2.24 2.31 0.13
N ILE A 103 1.04 1.94 0.58
CA ILE A 103 0.56 0.57 0.63
C ILE A 103 -0.95 0.50 0.44
N GLU A 104 -1.43 -0.48 -0.34
CA GLU A 104 -2.85 -0.67 -0.65
C GLU A 104 -3.35 -2.06 -0.25
N ARG A 105 -4.61 -2.11 0.20
CA ARG A 105 -5.29 -3.35 0.57
C ARG A 105 -6.16 -3.82 -0.60
N LEU A 106 -5.94 -5.06 -1.06
CA LEU A 106 -6.71 -5.66 -2.16
C LEU A 106 -7.41 -6.94 -1.70
N ASP A 107 -8.70 -6.90 -1.41
CA ASP A 107 -9.49 -8.09 -1.10
C ASP A 107 -10.33 -8.54 -2.29
N SER A 108 -10.56 -9.85 -2.38
CA SER A 108 -11.47 -10.44 -3.37
C SER A 108 -12.88 -9.82 -3.37
N LYS A 109 -13.39 -9.35 -2.24
CA LYS A 109 -14.73 -8.71 -2.18
C LYS A 109 -14.74 -7.39 -2.94
N ASP A 110 -13.78 -6.52 -2.64
CA ASP A 110 -13.72 -5.18 -3.20
C ASP A 110 -13.38 -5.21 -4.70
N ILE A 111 -12.48 -6.12 -5.10
CA ILE A 111 -12.02 -6.20 -6.49
C ILE A 111 -13.02 -6.92 -7.40
N ARG A 112 -13.86 -7.81 -6.86
CA ARG A 112 -14.86 -8.51 -7.68
C ARG A 112 -15.95 -7.56 -8.20
N ASP A 113 -16.32 -6.55 -7.45
CA ASP A 113 -17.39 -5.64 -7.85
C ASP A 113 -16.95 -4.66 -8.95
N VAL A 114 -15.64 -4.41 -9.07
CA VAL A 114 -15.07 -3.46 -10.05
C VAL A 114 -14.50 -4.11 -11.30
N VAL A 115 -14.39 -5.45 -11.33
CA VAL A 115 -13.90 -6.19 -12.50
C VAL A 115 -15.08 -6.88 -13.18
N PRO A 116 -15.41 -6.57 -14.45
CA PRO A 116 -16.50 -7.24 -15.14
C PRO A 116 -16.14 -8.68 -15.53
N ASP A 117 -17.16 -9.48 -15.87
CA ASP A 117 -17.03 -10.84 -16.42
C ASP A 117 -16.22 -11.81 -15.54
N ILE A 118 -16.59 -11.90 -14.26
CA ILE A 118 -15.96 -12.82 -13.31
C ILE A 118 -16.89 -14.02 -13.08
N GLY A 119 -16.54 -15.16 -13.67
CA GLY A 119 -17.12 -16.44 -13.29
C GLY A 119 -16.35 -17.14 -12.17
N PHE A 120 -16.79 -18.35 -11.85
CA PHE A 120 -16.14 -19.22 -10.85
C PHE A 120 -15.45 -20.43 -11.46
N SER A 121 -15.44 -20.57 -12.79
CA SER A 121 -14.67 -21.60 -13.49
C SER A 121 -13.17 -21.41 -13.25
N ARG A 122 -12.39 -22.46 -13.55
CA ARG A 122 -10.92 -22.40 -13.45
C ARG A 122 -10.35 -21.30 -14.34
N GLU A 123 -10.83 -21.21 -15.58
CA GLU A 123 -10.44 -20.22 -16.57
C GLU A 123 -10.76 -18.79 -16.11
N ASP A 124 -11.96 -18.57 -15.55
CA ASP A 124 -12.37 -17.26 -15.07
C ASP A 124 -11.54 -16.82 -13.85
N ARG A 125 -11.28 -17.75 -12.93
CA ARG A 125 -10.41 -17.50 -11.77
C ARG A 125 -8.99 -17.17 -12.22
N ASN A 126 -8.43 -17.91 -13.17
CA ASN A 126 -7.11 -17.64 -13.73
C ASN A 126 -7.06 -16.27 -14.42
N ARG A 127 -8.09 -15.92 -15.21
CA ARG A 127 -8.22 -14.61 -15.87
C ARG A 127 -8.31 -13.47 -14.84
N HIS A 128 -9.12 -13.65 -13.80
CA HIS A 128 -9.26 -12.68 -12.71
C HIS A 128 -7.94 -12.49 -11.96
N MET A 129 -7.24 -13.58 -11.60
CA MET A 129 -5.92 -13.52 -10.95
C MET A 129 -4.87 -12.83 -11.82
N LYS A 130 -4.90 -13.04 -13.14
CA LYS A 130 -4.04 -12.31 -14.08
C LYS A 130 -4.32 -10.81 -14.09
N ARG A 131 -5.60 -10.39 -14.11
CA ARG A 131 -6.01 -8.97 -14.02
C ARG A 131 -5.56 -8.33 -12.70
N VAL A 132 -5.74 -9.03 -11.58
CA VAL A 132 -5.24 -8.58 -10.26
C VAL A 132 -3.72 -8.44 -10.28
N GLY A 133 -3.00 -9.39 -10.88
CA GLY A 133 -1.55 -9.29 -11.06
C GLY A 133 -1.13 -8.03 -11.84
N HIS A 134 -1.86 -7.68 -12.90
CA HIS A 134 -1.61 -6.45 -13.66
C HIS A 134 -1.87 -5.19 -12.82
N LEU A 135 -2.94 -5.17 -12.02
CA LEU A 135 -3.21 -4.08 -11.08
C LEU A 135 -2.06 -3.91 -10.08
N ILE A 136 -1.61 -5.00 -9.45
CA ILE A 136 -0.47 -4.99 -8.51
C ILE A 136 0.79 -4.48 -9.21
N LYS A 137 1.10 -4.96 -10.41
CA LYS A 137 2.24 -4.48 -11.19
C LYS A 137 2.18 -2.97 -11.45
N THR A 138 0.99 -2.44 -11.78
CA THR A 138 0.78 -1.00 -11.98
C THR A 138 0.97 -0.22 -10.69
N LEU A 139 0.47 -0.70 -9.56
CA LEU A 139 0.69 -0.10 -8.24
C LEU A 139 2.18 -0.08 -7.88
N GLN A 140 2.88 -1.20 -8.09
CA GLN A 140 4.33 -1.29 -7.86
C GLN A 140 5.13 -0.35 -8.77
N ASN A 141 4.73 -0.13 -10.02
CA ASN A 141 5.36 0.87 -10.88
C ASN A 141 5.24 2.31 -10.33
N ASN A 142 4.23 2.56 -9.49
CA ASN A 142 4.01 3.81 -8.76
C ASN A 142 4.58 3.77 -7.32
N SER A 143 5.46 2.79 -7.01
CA SER A 143 6.07 2.59 -5.68
C SER A 143 5.06 2.30 -4.55
N ILE A 144 3.91 1.74 -4.90
CA ILE A 144 2.88 1.32 -3.95
C ILE A 144 3.03 -0.18 -3.68
N SER A 145 3.19 -0.55 -2.42
CA SER A 145 3.17 -1.95 -1.98
C SER A 145 1.73 -2.45 -1.83
N THR A 146 1.51 -3.76 -1.80
CA THR A 146 0.15 -4.32 -1.71
C THR A 146 0.02 -5.40 -0.65
N VAL A 147 -1.14 -5.42 0.00
CA VAL A 147 -1.60 -6.52 0.86
C VAL A 147 -2.84 -7.13 0.20
N ALA A 148 -2.61 -8.22 -0.55
CA ALA A 148 -3.60 -8.86 -1.38
C ALA A 148 -4.10 -10.16 -0.75
N SER A 149 -5.41 -10.38 -0.68
CA SER A 149 -6.00 -11.61 -0.14
C SER A 149 -7.03 -12.22 -1.07
N PHE A 150 -6.68 -13.39 -1.58
CA PHE A 150 -7.49 -14.14 -2.52
C PHE A 150 -7.47 -15.63 -2.14
N VAL A 151 -8.47 -16.40 -2.59
CA VAL A 151 -8.40 -17.86 -2.44
C VAL A 151 -7.24 -18.39 -3.29
N SER A 152 -7.10 -17.90 -4.53
CA SER A 152 -6.06 -18.28 -5.50
C SER A 152 -5.74 -19.78 -5.47
N PRO A 153 -6.73 -20.65 -5.73
CA PRO A 153 -6.62 -22.09 -5.45
C PRO A 153 -5.61 -22.81 -6.34
N TYR A 154 -5.36 -22.31 -7.56
CA TYR A 154 -4.51 -22.97 -8.53
C TYR A 154 -3.07 -22.45 -8.47
N THR A 155 -2.11 -23.38 -8.47
CA THR A 155 -0.67 -23.14 -8.50
C THR A 155 -0.26 -22.33 -9.73
N GLU A 156 -0.90 -22.58 -10.86
CA GLU A 156 -0.68 -21.84 -12.11
C GLU A 156 -0.85 -20.33 -11.92
N SER A 157 -1.97 -19.90 -11.33
CA SER A 157 -2.26 -18.48 -11.10
C SER A 157 -1.25 -17.83 -10.16
N ARG A 158 -0.87 -18.52 -9.08
CA ARG A 158 0.13 -18.03 -8.12
C ARG A 158 1.52 -17.93 -8.75
N LYS A 159 1.92 -18.91 -9.58
CA LYS A 159 3.17 -18.87 -10.35
C LYS A 159 3.17 -17.71 -11.36
N ALA A 160 2.06 -17.48 -12.04
CA ALA A 160 1.93 -16.37 -12.98
C ALA A 160 2.08 -15.01 -12.28
N ILE A 161 1.42 -14.80 -11.14
CA ILE A 161 1.54 -13.57 -10.34
C ILE A 161 2.97 -13.39 -9.85
N ARG A 162 3.59 -14.44 -9.30
CA ARG A 162 4.99 -14.38 -8.83
C ARG A 162 5.97 -13.98 -9.93
N LYS A 163 5.74 -14.42 -11.18
CA LYS A 163 6.55 -13.99 -12.34
C LYS A 163 6.26 -12.55 -12.78
N MET A 164 5.05 -12.06 -12.54
CA MET A 164 4.57 -10.77 -13.04
C MET A 164 4.96 -9.60 -12.14
N VAL A 165 4.94 -9.80 -10.82
CA VAL A 165 5.13 -8.74 -9.81
C VAL A 165 6.49 -8.87 -9.13
N LYS A 166 7.00 -7.77 -8.59
CA LYS A 166 8.28 -7.72 -7.87
C LYS A 166 8.06 -8.04 -6.40
N ASN A 167 9.06 -8.62 -5.73
CA ASN A 167 9.07 -8.85 -4.29
C ASN A 167 7.77 -9.51 -3.79
N ASN A 168 7.37 -10.59 -4.45
CA ASN A 168 6.11 -11.29 -4.18
C ASN A 168 6.27 -12.26 -3.00
N VAL A 169 5.78 -11.87 -1.83
CA VAL A 169 5.79 -12.65 -0.59
C VAL A 169 4.48 -13.40 -0.48
N VAL A 170 4.49 -14.71 -0.70
CA VAL A 170 3.33 -15.58 -0.55
C VAL A 170 3.16 -15.94 0.92
N VAL A 171 2.00 -15.57 1.45
CA VAL A 171 1.56 -15.95 2.80
C VAL A 171 0.51 -17.04 2.66
N TYR A 172 0.89 -18.27 2.97
CA TYR A 172 -0.06 -19.38 3.01
C TYR A 172 -0.78 -19.41 4.35
N VAL A 173 -2.07 -19.12 4.34
CA VAL A 173 -2.95 -19.24 5.50
C VAL A 173 -3.54 -20.65 5.50
N LYS A 174 -2.85 -21.53 6.22
CA LYS A 174 -3.18 -22.94 6.36
C LYS A 174 -4.30 -23.13 7.38
N ALA A 175 -5.30 -23.88 6.97
CA ALA A 175 -6.40 -24.37 7.78
C ALA A 175 -6.93 -25.63 7.09
N ASP A 176 -7.36 -26.61 7.86
CA ASP A 176 -8.07 -27.76 7.32
C ASP A 176 -9.55 -27.39 7.01
N ILE A 177 -10.19 -28.21 6.18
CA ILE A 177 -11.57 -27.98 5.74
C ILE A 177 -12.55 -28.05 6.92
N GLU A 178 -12.33 -28.92 7.91
CA GLU A 178 -13.23 -29.10 9.05
C GLU A 178 -13.25 -27.85 9.93
N SER A 179 -12.08 -27.30 10.23
CA SER A 179 -11.92 -26.01 10.91
C SER A 179 -12.58 -24.86 10.13
N CYS A 180 -12.46 -24.85 8.79
CA CYS A 180 -13.12 -23.85 7.96
C CYS A 180 -14.66 -23.98 8.00
N LYS A 181 -15.18 -25.21 8.01
CA LYS A 181 -16.62 -25.51 8.15
C LYS A 181 -17.17 -25.09 9.51
N GLN A 182 -16.44 -25.34 10.59
CA GLN A 182 -16.84 -24.90 11.94
C GLN A 182 -16.95 -23.36 12.04
N ARG A 183 -16.16 -22.64 11.22
CA ARG A 183 -16.17 -21.18 11.14
C ARG A 183 -17.23 -20.64 10.16
N ASP A 184 -18.12 -21.47 9.60
CA ASP A 184 -19.04 -21.10 8.51
C ASP A 184 -20.22 -20.21 8.93
N TYR A 185 -19.93 -19.04 9.47
CA TYR A 185 -20.93 -18.02 9.83
C TYR A 185 -21.73 -17.47 8.63
N LYS A 186 -21.33 -17.80 7.39
CA LYS A 186 -22.00 -17.38 6.15
C LYS A 186 -22.83 -18.49 5.50
N GLY A 187 -22.75 -19.72 6.01
CA GLY A 187 -23.36 -20.90 5.38
C GLY A 187 -22.83 -21.21 3.98
N VAL A 188 -21.63 -20.75 3.60
CA VAL A 188 -21.10 -20.96 2.25
C VAL A 188 -20.57 -22.37 2.04
N TYR A 189 -20.02 -23.01 3.08
CA TYR A 189 -19.64 -24.42 3.02
C TYR A 189 -20.87 -25.30 3.01
N GLU A 190 -21.89 -24.97 3.82
CA GLU A 190 -23.15 -25.71 3.82
C GLU A 190 -23.81 -25.70 2.43
N LYS A 191 -23.94 -24.52 1.81
CA LYS A 191 -24.48 -24.38 0.45
C LYS A 191 -23.65 -25.13 -0.59
N ALA A 192 -22.33 -25.09 -0.47
CA ALA A 192 -21.44 -25.85 -1.38
C ALA A 192 -21.63 -27.36 -1.24
N MET A 193 -21.78 -27.88 -0.01
CA MET A 193 -22.03 -29.30 0.23
C MET A 193 -23.41 -29.75 -0.28
N LYS A 194 -24.42 -28.87 -0.25
CA LYS A 194 -25.74 -29.09 -0.85
C LYS A 194 -25.75 -28.99 -2.38
N GLY A 195 -24.63 -28.63 -3.01
CA GLY A 195 -24.52 -28.46 -4.46
C GLY A 195 -25.05 -27.12 -4.99
N GLU A 196 -25.47 -26.21 -4.12
CA GLU A 196 -25.97 -24.88 -4.48
C GLU A 196 -24.85 -23.94 -4.96
N LEU A 197 -23.61 -24.17 -4.49
CA LEU A 197 -22.42 -23.44 -4.95
C LEU A 197 -21.47 -24.38 -5.68
N GLN A 198 -21.35 -24.15 -7.00
CA GLN A 198 -20.41 -24.89 -7.86
C GLN A 198 -19.00 -24.28 -7.80
N ASN A 199 -17.99 -25.09 -8.09
CA ASN A 199 -16.58 -24.70 -8.10
C ASN A 199 -16.05 -24.10 -6.78
N PHE A 200 -16.56 -24.56 -5.63
CA PHE A 200 -16.14 -24.14 -4.30
C PHE A 200 -14.89 -24.91 -3.84
N SER A 201 -13.79 -24.18 -3.63
CA SER A 201 -12.48 -24.75 -3.32
C SER A 201 -12.47 -25.51 -1.99
N GLY A 202 -12.03 -26.75 -2.02
CA GLY A 202 -12.01 -27.68 -0.88
C GLY A 202 -13.32 -28.47 -0.69
N VAL A 203 -14.32 -28.29 -1.56
CA VAL A 203 -15.57 -29.10 -1.54
C VAL A 203 -15.79 -29.77 -2.88
N ASN A 204 -16.07 -29.00 -3.93
CA ASN A 204 -16.32 -29.50 -5.30
C ASN A 204 -15.38 -28.87 -6.35
N ASP A 205 -14.34 -28.18 -5.89
CA ASP A 205 -13.17 -27.74 -6.67
C ASP A 205 -11.90 -27.92 -5.82
N VAL A 206 -10.75 -28.06 -6.47
CA VAL A 206 -9.47 -28.27 -5.80
C VAL A 206 -8.94 -26.99 -5.16
N TYR A 207 -8.28 -27.12 -4.02
CA TYR A 207 -7.32 -26.12 -3.54
C TYR A 207 -5.94 -26.75 -3.56
N GLU A 208 -5.09 -26.31 -4.47
CA GLU A 208 -3.72 -26.81 -4.54
C GLU A 208 -2.90 -26.05 -3.50
N GLU A 209 -2.37 -26.75 -2.50
CA GLU A 209 -1.51 -26.10 -1.49
C GLU A 209 -0.23 -25.55 -2.14
N PRO A 210 0.25 -24.36 -1.73
CA PRO A 210 1.48 -23.80 -2.27
C PRO A 210 2.69 -24.62 -1.82
N GLN A 211 3.39 -25.25 -2.78
CA GLN A 211 4.64 -25.98 -2.53
C GLN A 211 5.76 -25.08 -1.97
N TYR A 212 5.71 -23.79 -2.27
CA TYR A 212 6.65 -22.80 -1.76
C TYR A 212 5.89 -21.53 -1.37
N ALA A 213 5.99 -21.17 -0.09
CA ALA A 213 5.51 -19.93 0.47
C ALA A 213 6.59 -19.35 1.38
N GLU A 214 6.80 -18.03 1.31
CA GLU A 214 7.75 -17.34 2.19
C GLU A 214 7.31 -17.39 3.65
N ILE A 215 5.99 -17.41 3.88
CA ILE A 215 5.40 -17.47 5.22
C ILE A 215 4.24 -18.47 5.20
N VAL A 216 4.22 -19.37 6.18
CA VAL A 216 3.09 -20.27 6.44
C VAL A 216 2.51 -19.94 7.80
N ILE A 217 1.21 -19.66 7.85
CA ILE A 217 0.46 -19.39 9.09
C ILE A 217 -0.56 -20.50 9.25
N ASP A 218 -0.39 -21.32 10.29
CA ASP A 218 -1.39 -22.31 10.70
C ASP A 218 -2.38 -21.66 11.66
N THR A 219 -3.60 -21.43 11.16
CA THR A 219 -4.64 -20.72 11.94
C THR A 219 -5.34 -21.59 12.98
N ASN A 220 -4.97 -22.86 13.09
CA ASN A 220 -5.46 -23.73 14.16
C ASN A 220 -4.60 -23.60 15.43
N THR A 221 -3.37 -23.12 15.29
CA THR A 221 -2.39 -23.05 16.40
C THR A 221 -1.95 -21.62 16.71
N ILE A 222 -2.06 -20.69 15.76
CA ILE A 222 -1.56 -19.32 15.90
C ILE A 222 -2.73 -18.34 15.93
N SER A 223 -2.69 -17.39 16.88
CA SER A 223 -3.66 -16.31 16.95
C SER A 223 -3.49 -15.27 15.83
N VAL A 224 -4.53 -14.48 15.56
CA VAL A 224 -4.46 -13.41 14.54
C VAL A 224 -3.35 -12.40 14.84
N ASP A 225 -3.15 -12.04 16.11
CA ASP A 225 -2.11 -11.07 16.50
C ASP A 225 -0.70 -11.64 16.32
N GLU A 226 -0.44 -12.88 16.73
CA GLU A 226 0.86 -13.54 16.53
C GLU A 226 1.20 -13.72 15.05
N ALA A 227 0.22 -14.14 14.24
CA ALA A 227 0.35 -14.25 12.80
C ALA A 227 0.71 -12.90 12.17
N SER A 228 0.00 -11.85 12.58
CA SER A 228 0.21 -10.49 12.07
C SER A 228 1.58 -9.94 12.46
N GLN A 229 2.02 -10.15 13.71
CA GLN A 229 3.34 -9.77 14.19
C GLN A 229 4.45 -10.48 13.40
N THR A 230 4.29 -11.77 13.14
CA THR A 230 5.24 -12.57 12.36
C THR A 230 5.42 -12.01 10.96
N ILE A 231 4.31 -11.73 10.26
CA ILE A 231 4.33 -11.18 8.89
C ILE A 231 4.92 -9.77 8.87
N VAL A 232 4.51 -8.90 9.78
CA VAL A 232 5.01 -7.52 9.87
C VAL A 232 6.51 -7.50 10.17
N LYS A 233 6.98 -8.35 11.08
CA LYS A 233 8.42 -8.48 11.40
C LYS A 233 9.22 -8.92 10.17
N TYR A 234 8.70 -9.88 9.40
CA TYR A 234 9.31 -10.32 8.15
C TYR A 234 9.42 -9.16 7.15
N ILE A 235 8.35 -8.39 6.94
CA ILE A 235 8.33 -7.27 6.00
C ILE A 235 9.27 -6.15 6.43
N LYS A 236 9.27 -5.77 7.71
CA LYS A 236 10.18 -4.77 8.24
C LYS A 236 11.63 -5.16 7.99
N LYS A 237 12.01 -6.40 8.33
CA LYS A 237 13.38 -6.90 8.16
C LYS A 237 13.85 -6.88 6.70
N ASN A 238 13.00 -7.26 5.76
CA ASN A 238 13.42 -7.50 4.38
C ASN A 238 13.22 -6.30 3.43
N TYR A 239 12.20 -5.47 3.67
CA TYR A 239 11.78 -4.43 2.73
C TYR A 239 11.77 -3.01 3.32
N VAL A 240 11.64 -2.86 4.64
CA VAL A 240 11.56 -1.54 5.29
C VAL A 240 12.80 -1.33 6.18
N LYS A 241 13.92 -0.90 5.57
CA LYS A 241 15.22 -0.66 6.23
C LYS A 241 15.46 0.80 6.67
#